data_AF-A0A9N9P1K9-F1
#
_entry.id   AF-A0A9N9P1K9-F1
#
_cell.length_a   1.000
_cell.length_b   1.000
_cell.length_c   1.000
_cell.angle_alpha   90.00
_cell.angle_beta   90.00
_cell.angle_gamma   90.00
#
_symmetry.space_group_name_H-M   'P 1'
#
loop_
_entity.id
_entity.type
_entity.pdbx_description
1 polymer ?
#
loop_
_entity_poly.entity_id
_entity_poly.type
_entity_poly.pdbx_seq_one_letter_code
_entity_poly.pdbx_strand_id
1 'polypeptide(L)'
;REDGISAVRSIQTLEIELAEIMKGPFDHFMQKEIYEQPESVVNTMRGRVNFDTHKVTLGGLKAYLATIRRCRRIVFSACGTSYHSCLAAKIPVSVELASDFLDRKTPIFRDDVCVFVSQS
;
A
#
# COMPACT_ATOMS: atom_id res chain seq x y z
N ARG A 1 19.58 -19.21 26.34
CA ARG A 1 18.98 -20.18 25.39
C ARG A 1 17.55 -20.33 25.88
N GLU A 2 16.71 -19.34 25.56
CA GLU A 2 15.36 -19.20 26.13
C GLU A 2 14.35 -19.87 25.21
N ASP A 3 13.80 -20.95 25.73
CA ASP A 3 12.43 -21.43 25.66
C ASP A 3 11.62 -21.18 24.38
N GLY A 4 11.37 -22.31 23.70
CA GLY A 4 10.42 -22.44 22.61
C GLY A 4 8.99 -22.15 23.06
N ILE A 5 8.59 -20.90 22.91
CA ILE A 5 7.19 -20.50 22.90
C ILE A 5 6.55 -21.23 21.72
N SER A 6 5.71 -22.22 22.01
CA SER A 6 4.81 -22.84 21.03
C SER A 6 3.85 -21.75 20.55
N ALA A 7 4.24 -21.09 19.46
CA ALA A 7 3.43 -20.06 18.83
C ALA A 7 2.23 -20.73 18.17
N VAL A 8 1.11 -20.79 18.88
CA VAL A 8 -0.17 -21.22 18.31
C VAL A 8 -0.52 -20.24 17.20
N ARG A 9 -0.55 -20.73 15.96
CA ARG A 9 -0.94 -19.94 14.80
C ARG A 9 -2.45 -19.71 14.86
N SER A 10 -2.88 -18.44 14.85
CA SER A 10 -4.30 -18.11 14.72
C SER A 10 -4.84 -18.58 13.38
N ILE A 11 -5.97 -19.28 13.39
CA ILE A 11 -6.72 -19.57 12.15
C ILE A 11 -7.32 -18.25 11.67
N GLN A 12 -7.11 -17.91 10.41
CA GLN A 12 -7.61 -16.69 9.78
C GLN A 12 -8.52 -17.07 8.61
N THR A 13 -9.64 -16.38 8.50
CA THR A 13 -10.53 -16.46 7.33
C THR A 13 -10.07 -15.44 6.30
N LEU A 14 -9.88 -15.88 5.06
CA LEU A 14 -9.52 -15.01 3.96
C LEU A 14 -10.78 -14.34 3.42
N GLU A 15 -10.73 -13.02 3.25
CA GLU A 15 -11.76 -12.22 2.57
C GLU A 15 -11.51 -12.20 1.05
N ILE A 16 -11.25 -13.36 0.45
CA ILE A 16 -10.99 -13.50 -0.99
C ILE A 16 -12.10 -14.37 -1.57
N GLU A 17 -12.78 -13.86 -2.60
CA GLU A 17 -13.81 -14.61 -3.29
C GLU A 17 -13.23 -15.38 -4.48
N LEU A 18 -13.80 -16.55 -4.79
CA LEU A 18 -13.34 -17.38 -5.91
C LEU A 18 -13.38 -16.61 -7.25
N ALA A 19 -14.37 -15.72 -7.42
CA ALA A 19 -14.51 -14.91 -8.63
C ALA A 19 -13.32 -13.95 -8.85
N GLU A 20 -12.67 -13.48 -7.78
CA GLU A 20 -11.53 -12.56 -7.87
C GLU A 20 -10.31 -13.23 -8.53
N ILE A 21 -10.15 -14.55 -8.37
CA ILE A 21 -9.06 -15.33 -8.97
C ILE A 21 -9.44 -16.06 -10.26
N MET A 22 -10.69 -15.93 -10.73
CA MET A 22 -11.17 -16.51 -11.99
C MET A 22 -11.17 -15.48 -13.12
N LYS A 23 -11.02 -15.94 -14.37
CA LYS A 23 -11.11 -15.03 -15.55
C LYS A 23 -12.54 -14.54 -15.84
N GLY A 24 -13.56 -15.28 -15.40
CA GLY A 24 -14.95 -14.96 -15.75
C GLY A 24 -15.17 -14.95 -17.28
N PRO A 25 -15.77 -13.89 -17.85
CA PRO A 25 -16.05 -13.80 -19.29
C PRO A 25 -14.86 -13.36 -20.15
N PHE A 26 -13.68 -13.11 -19.57
CA PHE A 26 -12.51 -12.58 -20.28
C PHE A 26 -11.55 -13.68 -20.74
N ASP A 27 -10.85 -13.43 -21.84
CA ASP A 27 -9.86 -14.37 -22.38
C ASP A 27 -8.56 -14.38 -21.56
N HIS A 28 -8.19 -13.23 -21.00
CA HIS A 28 -6.95 -13.00 -20.25
C HIS A 28 -7.20 -12.29 -18.91
N PHE A 29 -6.42 -12.61 -17.87
CA PHE A 29 -6.47 -11.91 -16.58
C PHE A 29 -6.14 -10.44 -16.71
N MET A 30 -5.14 -10.07 -17.51
CA MET A 30 -4.81 -8.67 -17.77
C MET A 30 -6.00 -7.90 -18.36
N GLN A 31 -6.77 -8.52 -19.24
CA GLN A 31 -7.98 -7.91 -19.80
C GLN A 31 -9.02 -7.73 -18.69
N LYS A 32 -9.31 -8.76 -17.91
CA LYS A 32 -10.21 -8.68 -16.74
C LYS A 32 -9.80 -7.51 -15.81
N GLU A 33 -8.55 -7.48 -15.38
CA GLU A 33 -8.02 -6.46 -14.45
C GLU A 33 -8.11 -5.04 -15.01
N ILE A 34 -7.91 -4.87 -16.33
CA ILE A 34 -8.11 -3.57 -17.00
C ILE A 34 -9.58 -3.14 -16.96
N TYR A 35 -10.51 -4.06 -17.22
CA TYR A 35 -11.94 -3.77 -17.22
C TYR A 35 -12.51 -3.57 -15.81
N GLU A 36 -11.91 -4.19 -14.79
CA GLU A 36 -12.32 -4.09 -13.39
C GLU A 36 -11.77 -2.85 -12.65
N GLN A 37 -10.95 -2.02 -13.31
CA GLN A 37 -10.41 -0.80 -12.71
C GLN A 37 -11.48 0.13 -12.10
N PRO A 38 -12.64 0.38 -12.73
CA PRO A 38 -13.67 1.26 -12.14
C PRO A 38 -14.15 0.74 -10.79
N GLU A 39 -14.41 -0.57 -10.68
CA GLU A 39 -14.83 -1.20 -9.43
C GLU A 39 -13.69 -1.22 -8.40
N SER A 40 -12.47 -1.53 -8.84
CA SER A 40 -11.28 -1.55 -8.00
C SER A 40 -11.00 -0.19 -7.35
N VAL A 41 -11.22 0.91 -8.09
CA VAL A 41 -11.11 2.28 -7.58
C VAL A 41 -12.19 2.56 -6.53
N VAL A 42 -13.44 2.15 -6.78
CA VAL A 42 -14.54 2.30 -5.81
C VAL A 42 -14.24 1.49 -4.53
N ASN A 43 -13.77 0.26 -4.66
CA ASN A 43 -13.40 -0.60 -3.53
C ASN A 43 -12.22 -0.02 -2.74
N THR A 44 -11.26 0.61 -3.42
CA THR A 44 -10.17 1.35 -2.78
C THR A 44 -10.69 2.52 -1.94
N MET A 45 -11.75 3.22 -2.37
CA MET A 45 -12.33 4.34 -1.63
C MET A 45 -13.37 3.91 -0.57
N ARG A 46 -13.93 2.71 -0.68
CA ARG A 46 -15.02 2.20 0.17
C ARG A 46 -14.65 2.28 1.66
N GLY A 47 -15.50 2.94 2.44
CA GLY A 47 -15.29 3.17 3.87
C GLY A 47 -14.17 4.15 4.23
N ARG A 48 -13.44 4.69 3.23
CA ARG A 48 -12.31 5.61 3.41
C ARG A 48 -12.63 7.03 2.99
N VAL A 49 -13.47 7.22 1.97
CA VAL A 49 -13.89 8.54 1.48
C VAL A 49 -15.37 8.75 1.75
N ASN A 50 -15.71 9.82 2.45
CA ASN A 50 -17.10 10.27 2.63
C ASN A 50 -17.33 11.47 1.71
N PHE A 51 -18.12 11.27 0.66
CA PHE A 51 -18.39 12.27 -0.37
C PHE A 51 -19.33 13.39 0.11
N ASP A 52 -20.23 13.12 1.06
CA ASP A 52 -21.17 14.12 1.60
C ASP A 52 -20.47 15.16 2.48
N THR A 53 -19.46 14.71 3.24
CA THR A 53 -18.70 15.56 4.18
C THR A 53 -17.33 15.96 3.64
N HIS A 54 -16.94 15.45 2.46
CA HIS A 54 -15.62 15.59 1.87
C HIS A 54 -14.46 15.20 2.80
N LYS A 55 -14.65 14.16 3.62
CA LYS A 55 -13.64 13.68 4.56
C LYS A 55 -13.02 12.37 4.13
N VAL A 56 -11.70 12.26 4.29
CA VAL A 56 -10.94 11.03 4.08
C VAL A 56 -10.47 10.47 5.43
N THR A 57 -10.76 9.20 5.68
CA THR A 57 -10.37 8.48 6.90
C THR A 57 -9.67 7.17 6.53
N LEU A 58 -8.39 7.05 6.90
CA LEU A 58 -7.61 5.82 6.74
C LEU A 58 -7.48 5.15 8.10
N GLY A 59 -8.37 4.19 8.39
CA GLY A 59 -8.48 3.55 9.71
C GLY A 59 -7.14 2.98 10.22
N GLY A 60 -6.39 2.30 9.36
CA GLY A 60 -5.09 1.72 9.69
C GLY A 60 -4.00 2.74 10.05
N LEU A 61 -4.16 4.01 9.64
CA LEU A 61 -3.18 5.06 9.92
C LEU A 61 -3.59 5.96 11.10
N LYS A 62 -4.82 5.82 11.61
CA LYS A 62 -5.41 6.77 12.59
C LYS A 62 -4.53 6.98 13.83
N ALA A 63 -3.96 5.90 14.37
CA ALA A 63 -3.08 5.97 15.55
C ALA A 63 -1.73 6.68 15.26
N TYR A 64 -1.30 6.70 14.00
CA TYR A 64 0.01 7.18 13.57
C TYR A 64 -0.04 8.57 12.92
N LEU A 65 -1.23 9.10 12.59
CA LEU A 65 -1.40 10.39 11.92
C LEU A 65 -0.69 11.54 12.65
N ALA A 66 -0.69 11.56 13.98
CA ALA A 66 0.00 12.60 14.74
C ALA A 66 1.53 12.56 14.54
N THR A 67 2.11 11.36 14.43
CA THR A 67 3.54 11.17 14.17
C THR A 67 3.88 11.50 12.72
N ILE A 68 3.08 11.01 11.77
CA ILE A 68 3.27 11.28 10.34
C ILE A 68 3.21 12.79 10.06
N ARG A 69 2.28 13.53 10.70
CA ARG A 69 2.18 14.99 10.56
C ARG A 69 3.39 15.77 11.10
N ARG A 70 4.17 15.18 12.01
CA ARG A 70 5.37 15.81 12.57
C ARG A 70 6.65 15.42 11.83
N CYS A 71 6.56 14.50 10.87
CA CYS A 71 7.72 14.08 10.09
C CYS A 71 8.24 15.25 9.25
N ARG A 72 9.55 15.28 9.00
CA ARG A 72 10.17 16.32 8.17
C ARG A 72 10.21 15.93 6.70
N ARG A 73 10.14 14.63 6.42
CA ARG A 73 10.26 14.07 5.08
C ARG A 73 9.52 12.75 4.99
N ILE A 74 8.89 12.54 3.84
CA ILE A 74 8.29 11.26 3.45
C ILE A 74 9.14 10.69 2.32
N VAL A 75 9.55 9.44 2.47
CA VAL A 75 10.36 8.70 1.49
C VAL A 75 9.56 7.51 0.98
N PHE A 76 9.28 7.47 -0.32
CA PHE A 76 8.65 6.34 -0.98
C PHE A 76 9.74 5.38 -1.50
N SER A 77 9.58 4.10 -1.23
CA SER A 77 10.45 3.05 -1.77
C SER A 77 9.59 2.00 -2.48
N ALA A 78 9.91 1.77 -3.76
CA ALA A 78 9.15 0.87 -4.63
C ALA A 78 9.99 0.39 -5.83
N CYS A 79 9.46 -0.59 -6.56
CA CYS A 79 10.05 -1.14 -7.79
C CYS A 79 9.04 -1.15 -8.94
N GLY A 80 9.52 -1.07 -10.18
CA GLY A 80 8.71 -1.24 -11.40
C GLY A 80 7.47 -0.35 -11.43
N THR A 81 6.30 -0.93 -11.71
CA THR A 81 5.02 -0.20 -11.79
C THR A 81 4.66 0.50 -10.47
N SER A 82 5.02 -0.06 -9.31
CA SER A 82 4.80 0.59 -8.01
C SER A 82 5.65 1.85 -7.82
N TYR A 83 6.85 1.90 -8.42
CA TYR A 83 7.63 3.13 -8.44
C TYR A 83 6.96 4.21 -9.31
N HIS A 84 6.41 3.81 -10.45
CA HIS A 84 5.67 4.73 -11.32
C HIS A 84 4.39 5.28 -10.67
N SER A 85 3.69 4.50 -9.84
CA SER A 85 2.51 5.00 -9.11
C SER A 85 2.89 6.07 -8.08
N CYS A 86 4.05 5.96 -7.44
CA CYS A 86 4.58 6.98 -6.53
C CYS A 86 4.87 8.30 -7.26
N LEU A 87 5.50 8.23 -8.45
CA LEU A 87 5.74 9.41 -9.28
C LEU A 87 4.44 10.06 -9.76
N ALA A 88 3.42 9.26 -10.09
CA ALA A 88 2.12 9.74 -10.55
C ALA A 88 1.35 10.51 -9.47
N ALA A 89 1.63 10.27 -8.18
CA ALA A 89 0.97 10.94 -7.06
C ALA A 89 1.27 12.45 -6.98
N LYS A 90 2.33 12.94 -7.66
CA LYS A 90 2.71 14.38 -7.73
C LYS A 90 2.80 15.08 -6.37
N ILE A 91 3.15 14.36 -5.31
CA ILE A 91 3.35 14.92 -3.96
C ILE A 91 4.84 15.28 -3.83
N PRO A 92 5.23 16.38 -3.15
CA PRO A 92 6.63 16.69 -2.87
C PRO A 92 7.22 15.69 -1.86
N VAL A 93 7.66 14.54 -2.37
CA VAL A 93 8.25 13.43 -1.60
C VAL A 93 9.49 12.92 -2.33
N SER A 94 10.44 12.35 -1.60
CA SER A 94 11.55 11.61 -2.21
C SER A 94 11.01 10.24 -2.62
N VAL A 95 11.21 9.87 -3.89
CA VAL A 95 10.83 8.57 -4.43
C VAL A 95 12.11 7.87 -4.85
N GLU A 96 12.39 6.74 -4.22
CA GLU A 96 13.63 6.01 -4.39
C GLU A 96 13.33 4.63 -5.00
N LEU A 97 14.11 4.24 -6.00
CA LEU A 97 14.08 2.87 -6.49
C LEU A 97 14.66 1.97 -5.40
N ALA A 98 13.94 0.91 -5.00
CA ALA A 98 14.33 0.15 -3.81
C ALA A 98 15.74 -0.47 -3.90
N SER A 99 16.20 -0.84 -5.10
CA SER A 99 17.57 -1.32 -5.30
C SER A 99 18.61 -0.22 -5.05
N ASP A 100 18.43 0.96 -5.64
CA ASP A 100 19.36 2.10 -5.46
C ASP A 100 19.35 2.62 -4.02
N PHE A 101 18.19 2.57 -3.36
CA PHE A 101 18.03 2.95 -1.97
C PHE A 101 18.96 2.18 -1.02
N LEU A 102 19.08 0.86 -1.25
CA LEU A 102 19.96 -0.04 -0.50
C LEU A 102 21.43 0.18 -0.87
N ASP A 103 21.73 0.23 -2.17
CA ASP A 103 23.10 0.34 -2.68
C ASP A 103 23.78 1.62 -2.21
N ARG A 104 23.03 2.74 -2.18
CA ARG A 104 23.55 4.05 -1.77
C ARG A 104 23.66 4.23 -0.27
N LYS A 105 23.16 3.28 0.54
CA LYS A 105 23.02 3.43 2.00
C LYS A 105 22.36 4.76 2.34
N THR A 106 21.21 5.01 1.71
CA THR A 106 20.51 6.29 1.78
C THR A 106 20.31 6.73 3.24
N PRO A 107 20.74 7.94 3.64
CA PRO A 107 20.56 8.39 5.01
C PRO A 107 19.08 8.52 5.38
N ILE A 108 18.68 7.76 6.41
CA ILE A 108 17.35 7.81 7.02
C ILE A 108 17.47 8.27 8.46
N PHE A 109 16.59 9.20 8.83
CA PHE A 109 16.53 9.82 10.14
C PHE A 109 15.28 9.38 10.91
N ARG A 110 15.26 9.62 12.22
CA ARG A 110 14.16 9.19 13.10
C ARG A 110 12.84 9.91 12.85
N ASP A 111 12.90 11.07 12.20
CA ASP A 111 11.78 11.91 11.84
C ASP A 111 11.37 11.80 10.36
N ASP A 112 11.90 10.78 9.66
CA ASP A 112 11.41 10.36 8.35
C ASP A 112 10.23 9.40 8.48
N VAL A 113 9.32 9.46 7.52
CA VAL A 113 8.30 8.43 7.30
C VAL A 113 8.60 7.72 6.00
N CYS A 114 8.91 6.43 6.08
CA CYS A 114 9.10 5.58 4.91
C CYS A 114 7.79 4.91 4.51
N VAL A 115 7.41 5.04 3.24
CA VAL A 115 6.25 4.39 2.64
C VAL A 115 6.74 3.37 1.62
N PHE A 116 6.41 2.10 1.85
CA PHE A 116 6.77 1.01 0.96
C PHE A 116 5.56 0.66 0.10
N VAL A 117 5.72 0.69 -1.22
CA VAL A 117 4.61 0.41 -2.16
C VAL A 117 4.92 -0.88 -2.91
N SER A 118 4.14 -1.92 -2.60
CA SER A 118 4.21 -3.25 -3.21
C SER A 118 2.80 -3.77 -3.48
N GLN A 119 2.63 -4.47 -4.61
CA GLN A 119 1.39 -5.19 -4.93
C GLN A 119 1.45 -6.66 -4.50
N SER A 120 2.63 -7.28 -4.58
CA SER A 120 2.88 -8.65 -4.11
C SER A 120 3.05 -8.74 -2.60
#